data_AF-A0A1B0DLH5-F1
#
_entry.id   AF-A0A1B0DLH5-F1
#
_cell.length_a   1.000
_cell.length_b   1.000
_cell.length_c   1.000
_cell.angle_alpha   90.00
_cell.angle_beta   90.00
_cell.angle_gamma   90.00
#
_symmetry.space_group_name_H-M   'P 1'
#
loop_
_entity.id
_entity.type
_entity.pdbx_description
1 polymer ?
#
loop_
_entity_poly.entity_id
_entity_poly.type
_entity_poly.pdbx_seq_one_letter_code
_entity_poly.pdbx_strand_id
1 'polypeptide(L)'
;MMIKICQFVVKSSGEYEVHRGCPDTLVKWDQIEQVIIHSNEDTQCPICLYPPVAGKMTRCGHVYCWPCILHYLALSDKSWRKCPICYEPIYVADLKSAVANYHHEFKIDEVVTLKLMKRKKGSLSVTEASKDAQNSDPLPHFFESKDLIVHSKLILADFEEILSIVEQEQRQLLLQMETDGPNGLNCPEMIFIQQALDLLAERKSSLNKLLVQKGTEEDVEQILKAEKEVFSEDNSEQEEREETPEDTSNFFYFYQAVDGQNLYLHTVNNRMIQAQFGELWKGPEMLSGRIVQKDSFTMDETLRKRLKYLQHLPITCQFDVVEIVFDTPIVSREIMETFDEELKQRAKNRQVRAREERIREMKINEVYDRQMGKMLAQAVDIDIGSPKDFPS
;
A
#
# COMPACT_ATOMS: atom_id res chain seq x y z
N MET A 1 -11.07 -2.59 11.52
CA MET A 1 -11.11 -2.30 10.08
C MET A 1 -9.70 -2.54 9.56
N MET A 2 -9.48 -3.56 8.73
CA MET A 2 -8.15 -3.84 8.17
C MET A 2 -7.74 -2.61 7.36
N ILE A 3 -6.86 -1.79 7.90
CA ILE A 3 -6.18 -0.77 7.12
C ILE A 3 -5.21 -1.56 6.24
N LYS A 4 -5.70 -1.96 5.06
CA LYS A 4 -4.84 -2.34 3.95
C LYS A 4 -3.82 -1.23 3.77
N ILE A 5 -2.60 -1.59 3.39
CA ILE A 5 -1.53 -0.63 3.14
C ILE A 5 -2.04 0.29 2.01
N CYS A 6 -2.40 1.53 2.37
CA CYS A 6 -2.92 2.51 1.42
C CYS A 6 -1.94 3.68 1.32
N GLN A 7 -1.70 4.13 0.09
CA GLN A 7 -1.09 5.42 -0.19
C GLN A 7 -2.19 6.44 -0.50
N PHE A 8 -1.98 7.68 -0.08
CA PHE A 8 -2.92 8.76 -0.30
C PHE A 8 -2.31 9.78 -1.25
N VAL A 9 -2.96 9.96 -2.39
CA VAL A 9 -2.69 11.07 -3.30
C VAL A 9 -3.47 12.26 -2.80
N VAL A 10 -2.75 13.33 -2.44
CA VAL A 10 -3.28 14.50 -1.73
C VAL A 10 -2.96 15.80 -2.46
N LYS A 11 -3.80 16.82 -2.29
CA LYS A 11 -3.57 18.14 -2.94
C LYS A 11 -2.24 18.73 -2.51
N SER A 12 -1.45 19.25 -3.45
CA SER A 12 -0.18 19.92 -3.15
C SER A 12 -0.33 21.17 -2.28
N SER A 13 -1.49 21.84 -2.31
CA SER A 13 -1.78 23.03 -1.49
C SER A 13 -2.01 22.76 0.00
N GLY A 14 -1.97 21.50 0.44
CA GLY A 14 -2.23 21.13 1.83
C GLY A 14 -0.98 21.20 2.73
N GLU A 15 -1.19 21.27 4.03
CA GLU A 15 -0.13 21.19 5.04
C GLU A 15 0.04 19.76 5.53
N TYR A 16 1.18 19.12 5.24
CA TYR A 16 1.43 17.72 5.58
C TYR A 16 2.61 17.48 6.54
N GLU A 17 3.22 18.54 7.07
CA GLU A 17 4.39 18.45 7.94
C GLU A 17 4.12 17.59 9.20
N VAL A 18 2.90 17.66 9.72
CA VAL A 18 2.46 16.86 10.88
C VAL A 18 2.52 15.35 10.65
N HIS A 19 2.41 14.90 9.40
CA HIS A 19 2.50 13.48 9.05
C HIS A 19 3.95 12.97 9.02
N ARG A 20 4.95 13.88 8.97
CA ARG A 20 6.37 13.52 9.09
C ARG A 20 6.78 13.18 10.53
N GLY A 21 6.05 13.68 11.53
CA GLY A 21 6.33 13.43 12.95
C GLY A 21 5.61 12.21 13.52
N CYS A 22 4.46 11.82 12.96
CA CYS A 22 3.71 10.65 13.42
C CYS A 22 3.00 9.94 12.23
N PRO A 23 3.25 8.63 12.00
CA PRO A 23 2.66 7.89 10.89
C PRO A 23 1.19 7.52 11.14
N ASP A 24 0.72 7.65 12.39
CA ASP A 24 -0.67 7.40 12.79
C ASP A 24 -1.56 8.63 12.59
N THR A 25 -0.98 9.80 12.29
CA THR A 25 -1.74 11.01 12.00
C THR A 25 -2.58 10.80 10.74
N LEU A 26 -3.89 10.88 10.90
CA LEU A 26 -4.85 10.72 9.81
C LEU A 26 -4.84 11.92 8.88
N VAL A 27 -4.79 11.67 7.58
CA VAL A 27 -4.92 12.69 6.54
C VAL A 27 -6.35 13.21 6.53
N LYS A 28 -6.51 14.53 6.41
CA LYS A 28 -7.84 15.14 6.26
C LYS A 28 -8.50 14.63 4.98
N TRP A 29 -9.72 14.09 5.10
CA TRP A 29 -10.44 13.47 3.98
C TRP A 29 -10.58 14.41 2.76
N ASP A 30 -10.80 15.70 3.01
CA ASP A 30 -11.00 16.70 1.94
C ASP A 30 -9.74 17.02 1.13
N GLN A 31 -8.57 16.62 1.64
CA GLN A 31 -7.28 16.78 0.97
C GLN A 31 -6.94 15.59 0.07
N ILE A 32 -7.62 14.45 0.23
CA ILE A 32 -7.39 13.24 -0.55
C ILE A 32 -8.07 13.39 -1.91
N GLU A 33 -7.32 13.17 -2.99
CA GLU A 33 -7.81 13.16 -4.36
C GLU A 33 -7.95 11.74 -4.91
N GLN A 34 -7.08 10.82 -4.49
CA GLN A 34 -7.15 9.39 -4.80
C GLN A 34 -6.52 8.55 -3.68
N VAL A 35 -7.07 7.36 -3.45
CA VAL A 35 -6.51 6.35 -2.55
C VAL A 35 -5.99 5.18 -3.38
N ILE A 36 -4.71 4.88 -3.22
CA ILE A 36 -4.07 3.71 -3.84
C ILE A 36 -4.05 2.60 -2.80
N ILE A 37 -4.65 1.46 -3.13
CA ILE A 37 -4.81 0.32 -2.23
C ILE A 37 -3.83 -0.74 -2.66
N HIS A 38 -2.93 -1.13 -1.76
CA HIS A 38 -2.02 -2.24 -2.01
C HIS A 38 -2.64 -3.52 -1.46
N SER A 39 -2.80 -4.51 -2.34
CA SER A 39 -3.43 -5.79 -2.03
C SER A 39 -2.74 -6.89 -2.83
N ASN A 40 -2.61 -8.07 -2.23
CA ASN A 40 -2.22 -9.31 -2.93
C ASN A 40 -3.41 -10.00 -3.61
N GLU A 41 -4.63 -9.67 -3.18
CA GLU A 41 -5.87 -10.20 -3.72
C GLU A 41 -6.60 -9.17 -4.57
N ASP A 42 -7.29 -9.65 -5.61
CA ASP A 42 -8.17 -8.86 -6.47
C ASP A 42 -9.25 -8.15 -5.63
N THR A 43 -9.25 -6.82 -5.66
CA THR A 43 -10.32 -6.06 -5.03
C THR A 43 -11.56 -6.18 -5.90
N GLN A 44 -12.63 -6.73 -5.34
CA GLN A 44 -13.92 -6.86 -6.02
C GLN A 44 -14.92 -5.86 -5.46
N CYS A 45 -15.76 -5.29 -6.34
CA CYS A 45 -16.88 -4.48 -5.92
C CYS A 45 -17.91 -5.38 -5.21
N PRO A 46 -18.33 -5.07 -3.98
CA PRO A 46 -19.29 -5.89 -3.23
C PRO A 46 -20.70 -5.91 -3.82
N ILE A 47 -21.00 -5.04 -4.78
CA ILE A 47 -22.32 -4.92 -5.41
C ILE A 47 -22.38 -5.78 -6.68
N CYS A 48 -21.41 -5.63 -7.59
CA CYS A 48 -21.42 -6.37 -8.86
C CYS A 48 -20.48 -7.59 -8.89
N LEU A 49 -19.61 -7.75 -7.89
CA LEU A 49 -18.62 -8.83 -7.75
C LEU A 49 -17.50 -8.84 -8.82
N TYR A 50 -17.38 -7.77 -9.60
CA TYR A 50 -16.28 -7.56 -10.56
C TYR A 50 -15.26 -6.55 -10.04
N PRO A 51 -14.05 -6.47 -10.64
CA PRO A 51 -13.10 -5.41 -10.34
C PRO A 51 -13.74 -4.01 -10.44
N PRO A 52 -13.57 -3.11 -9.46
CA PRO A 52 -14.19 -1.80 -9.44
C PRO A 52 -13.86 -0.93 -10.65
N VAL A 53 -14.87 -0.56 -11.45
CA VAL A 53 -14.74 0.44 -12.52
C VAL A 53 -14.88 1.84 -11.93
N ALA A 54 -13.91 2.72 -12.24
CA ALA A 54 -13.79 4.05 -11.64
C ALA A 54 -13.96 3.98 -10.12
N GLY A 55 -13.23 3.06 -9.47
CA GLY A 55 -13.43 2.68 -8.07
C GLY A 55 -13.56 3.89 -7.13
N LYS A 56 -14.54 3.83 -6.22
CA LYS A 56 -14.75 4.84 -5.18
C LYS A 56 -14.65 4.22 -3.80
N MET A 57 -13.79 4.79 -2.98
CA MET A 57 -13.67 4.48 -1.56
C MET A 57 -14.59 5.38 -0.74
N THR A 58 -15.28 4.76 0.20
CA THR A 58 -16.12 5.41 1.21
C THR A 58 -15.29 5.75 2.46
N ARG A 59 -15.79 6.63 3.36
CA ARG A 59 -15.10 6.92 4.65
C ARG A 59 -14.82 5.68 5.49
N CYS A 60 -15.67 4.66 5.37
CA CYS A 60 -15.50 3.37 6.04
C CYS A 60 -14.48 2.43 5.36
N GLY A 61 -13.76 2.90 4.34
CA GLY A 61 -12.69 2.16 3.65
C GLY A 61 -13.14 1.15 2.59
N HIS A 62 -14.44 0.87 2.47
CA HIS A 62 -14.96 -0.04 1.44
C HIS A 62 -15.03 0.61 0.06
N VAL A 63 -14.74 -0.18 -0.97
CA VAL A 63 -14.57 0.28 -2.36
C VAL A 63 -15.65 -0.34 -3.25
N TYR A 64 -16.21 0.46 -4.14
CA TYR A 64 -17.27 0.08 -5.06
C TYR A 64 -16.99 0.63 -6.46
N CYS A 65 -17.58 0.06 -7.52
CA CYS A 65 -17.67 0.79 -8.79
C CYS A 65 -18.45 2.08 -8.56
N TRP A 66 -18.05 3.17 -9.22
CA TRP A 66 -18.76 4.43 -9.08
C TRP A 66 -20.25 4.33 -9.48
N PRO A 67 -20.61 3.73 -10.64
CA PRO A 67 -22.01 3.58 -11.02
C PRO A 67 -22.80 2.73 -10.02
N CYS A 68 -22.20 1.64 -9.51
CA CYS A 68 -22.85 0.75 -8.55
C CYS A 68 -23.19 1.44 -7.23
N ILE A 69 -22.26 2.25 -6.69
CA ILE A 69 -22.53 2.96 -5.43
C ILE A 69 -23.54 4.10 -5.61
N LEU A 70 -23.53 4.79 -6.77
CA LEU A 70 -24.54 5.79 -7.09
C LEU A 70 -25.94 5.17 -7.18
N HIS A 71 -26.07 4.04 -7.89
CA HIS A 71 -27.31 3.27 -7.93
C HIS A 71 -27.77 2.89 -6.52
N TYR A 72 -26.87 2.28 -5.73
CA TYR A 72 -27.21 1.87 -4.37
C TYR A 72 -27.73 3.02 -3.50
N LEU A 73 -27.14 4.21 -3.60
CA LEU A 73 -27.54 5.41 -2.87
C LEU A 73 -28.89 5.96 -3.37
N ALA A 74 -29.14 5.92 -4.67
CA ALA A 74 -30.38 6.42 -5.29
C ALA A 74 -31.64 5.62 -4.93
N LEU A 75 -31.50 4.40 -4.42
CA LEU A 75 -32.62 3.58 -3.95
C LEU A 75 -33.30 4.13 -2.68
N SER A 76 -32.81 5.21 -2.06
CA SER A 76 -33.39 5.87 -0.88
C SER A 76 -33.61 7.35 -1.13
N ASP A 77 -34.68 7.88 -0.53
CA ASP A 77 -35.00 9.31 -0.57
C ASP A 77 -34.04 10.17 0.29
N LYS A 78 -33.23 9.54 1.14
CA LYS A 78 -32.21 10.21 1.96
C LYS A 78 -30.93 10.44 1.17
N SER A 79 -30.20 11.51 1.50
CA SER A 79 -28.87 11.85 0.98
C SER A 79 -27.73 10.89 1.39
N TRP A 80 -28.06 9.79 2.09
CA TRP A 80 -27.12 8.79 2.58
C TRP A 80 -27.78 7.42 2.73
N ARG A 81 -26.96 6.37 2.72
CA ARG A 81 -27.36 5.00 3.10
C ARG A 81 -26.27 4.30 3.90
N LYS A 82 -26.62 3.18 4.52
CA LYS A 82 -25.67 2.34 5.25
C LYS A 82 -24.77 1.58 4.27
N CYS A 83 -23.50 1.42 4.61
CA CYS A 83 -22.59 0.56 3.87
C CYS A 83 -23.08 -0.90 3.87
N PRO A 84 -23.16 -1.57 2.70
CA PRO A 84 -23.52 -2.99 2.62
C PRO A 84 -22.63 -3.93 3.43
N ILE A 85 -21.41 -3.51 3.77
CA ILE A 85 -20.44 -4.34 4.50
C ILE A 85 -20.44 -4.05 6.00
N CYS A 86 -20.27 -2.79 6.40
CA CYS A 86 -20.08 -2.41 7.80
C CYS A 86 -21.20 -1.56 8.41
N TYR A 87 -22.23 -1.24 7.63
CA TYR A 87 -23.39 -0.44 8.04
C TYR A 87 -23.12 1.02 8.44
N GLU A 88 -21.89 1.52 8.29
CA GLU A 88 -21.57 2.94 8.46
C GLU A 88 -22.26 3.81 7.38
N PRO A 89 -22.63 5.06 7.69
CA PRO A 89 -23.29 5.95 6.72
C PRO A 89 -22.35 6.35 5.58
N ILE A 90 -22.87 6.31 4.36
CA ILE A 90 -22.18 6.71 3.11
C ILE A 90 -22.92 7.89 2.49
N TYR A 91 -22.17 8.92 2.12
CA TYR A 91 -22.64 10.10 1.39
C TYR A 91 -21.94 10.19 0.03
N VAL A 92 -22.62 10.69 -1.00
CA VAL A 92 -22.03 10.89 -2.35
C VAL A 92 -20.83 11.84 -2.28
N ALA A 93 -20.94 12.94 -1.52
CA ALA A 93 -19.89 13.94 -1.37
C ALA A 93 -18.61 13.41 -0.70
N ASP A 94 -18.70 12.28 0.02
CA ASP A 94 -17.60 11.67 0.74
C ASP A 94 -16.84 10.63 -0.09
N LEU A 95 -17.29 10.32 -1.31
CA LEU A 95 -16.64 9.32 -2.15
C LEU A 95 -15.30 9.84 -2.70
N LYS A 96 -14.23 9.07 -2.52
CA LYS A 96 -12.89 9.36 -3.04
C LYS A 96 -12.49 8.37 -4.11
N SER A 97 -11.79 8.84 -5.13
CA SER A 97 -11.21 8.00 -6.19
C SER A 97 -10.33 6.91 -5.56
N ALA A 98 -10.44 5.68 -6.04
CA ALA A 98 -9.72 4.55 -5.49
C ALA A 98 -9.21 3.63 -6.60
N VAL A 99 -7.94 3.24 -6.50
CA VAL A 99 -7.28 2.33 -7.43
C VAL A 99 -6.61 1.23 -6.62
N ALA A 100 -6.66 -0.01 -7.12
CA ALA A 100 -5.95 -1.13 -6.52
C ALA A 100 -4.64 -1.37 -7.29
N ASN A 101 -3.53 -1.38 -6.56
CA ASN A 101 -2.23 -1.83 -7.03
C ASN A 101 -2.00 -3.23 -6.49
N TYR A 102 -2.02 -4.20 -7.39
CA TYR A 102 -1.75 -5.59 -7.07
C TYR A 102 -0.26 -5.82 -6.95
N HIS A 103 0.14 -6.33 -5.79
CA HIS A 103 1.51 -6.72 -5.53
C HIS A 103 1.62 -8.22 -5.43
N HIS A 104 2.78 -8.73 -5.82
CA HIS A 104 3.07 -10.15 -5.79
C HIS A 104 3.17 -10.65 -4.35
N GLU A 105 2.45 -11.71 -4.01
CA GLU A 105 2.59 -12.34 -2.70
C GLU A 105 3.75 -13.33 -2.69
N PHE A 106 4.85 -12.94 -2.05
CA PHE A 106 6.03 -13.79 -1.90
C PHE A 106 5.75 -15.02 -1.04
N LYS A 107 6.08 -16.20 -1.60
CA LYS A 107 5.96 -17.51 -0.93
C LYS A 107 7.32 -18.04 -0.46
N ILE A 108 7.28 -19.08 0.38
CA ILE A 108 8.48 -19.83 0.76
C ILE A 108 9.10 -20.45 -0.51
N ASP A 109 10.43 -20.52 -0.54
CA ASP A 109 11.29 -20.97 -1.65
C ASP A 109 11.34 -20.05 -2.87
N GLU A 110 10.64 -18.92 -2.84
CA GLU A 110 10.69 -17.90 -3.87
C GLU A 110 11.86 -16.93 -3.67
N VAL A 111 12.40 -16.39 -4.77
CA VAL A 111 13.46 -15.39 -4.73
C VAL A 111 12.85 -14.01 -4.52
N VAL A 112 13.33 -13.32 -3.49
CA VAL A 112 12.99 -11.92 -3.22
C VAL A 112 14.22 -11.05 -3.39
N THR A 113 14.04 -9.87 -3.98
CA THR A 113 15.06 -8.83 -4.03
C THR A 113 14.72 -7.76 -2.99
N LEU A 114 15.69 -7.44 -2.14
CA LEU A 114 15.59 -6.40 -1.12
C LEU A 114 16.67 -5.34 -1.37
N LYS A 115 16.35 -4.09 -1.04
CA LYS A 115 17.24 -2.93 -1.15
C LYS A 115 17.53 -2.36 0.23
N LEU A 116 18.74 -1.85 0.41
CA LEU A 116 19.19 -1.20 1.64
C LEU A 116 18.57 0.20 1.74
N MET A 117 17.78 0.39 2.78
CA MET A 117 17.08 1.63 3.10
C MET A 117 17.68 2.24 4.38
N LYS A 118 17.53 3.57 4.52
CA LYS A 118 17.88 4.32 5.71
C LYS A 118 16.72 5.19 6.20
N ARG A 119 16.67 5.40 7.51
CA ARG A 119 15.72 6.31 8.16
C ARG A 119 16.43 7.18 9.19
N LYS A 120 16.28 8.50 9.10
CA LYS A 120 16.86 9.44 10.09
C LYS A 120 16.17 9.29 11.44
N LYS A 121 16.93 9.29 12.54
CA LYS A 121 16.36 9.26 13.91
C LYS A 121 15.49 10.49 14.14
N GLY A 122 14.32 10.29 14.72
CA GLY A 122 13.33 11.35 14.93
C GLY A 122 12.51 11.75 13.70
N SER A 123 12.83 11.22 12.50
CA SER A 123 12.05 11.39 11.28
C SER A 123 11.41 10.08 10.84
N LEU A 124 10.31 10.15 10.10
CA LEU A 124 9.65 8.99 9.50
C LEU A 124 10.02 8.79 8.03
N SER A 125 10.83 9.69 7.45
CA SER A 125 11.28 9.57 6.06
C SER A 125 12.21 8.36 5.89
N VAL A 126 11.86 7.51 4.94
CA VAL A 126 12.65 6.34 4.52
C VAL A 126 13.17 6.62 3.13
N THR A 127 14.49 6.54 2.95
CA THR A 127 15.14 6.75 1.67
C THR A 127 16.14 5.61 1.40
N GLU A 128 16.57 5.48 0.15
CA GLU A 128 17.62 4.53 -0.21
C GLU A 128 18.93 4.94 0.48
N ALA A 129 19.72 3.95 0.90
CA ALA A 129 20.95 4.25 1.64
C ALA A 129 21.97 5.08 0.83
N SER A 130 22.00 4.88 -0.49
CA SER A 130 22.90 5.56 -1.45
C SER A 130 22.48 7.00 -1.79
N LYS A 131 21.23 7.39 -1.55
CA LYS A 131 20.76 8.76 -1.79
C LYS A 131 21.07 9.65 -0.60
N ASP A 132 21.70 10.81 -0.81
CA ASP A 132 21.95 11.76 0.29
C ASP A 132 20.64 12.28 0.86
N ALA A 133 20.56 12.36 2.18
CA ALA A 133 19.40 12.88 2.89
C ALA A 133 19.46 14.41 2.87
N GLN A 134 19.37 15.03 1.69
CA GLN A 134 19.33 16.48 1.62
C GLN A 134 18.16 16.99 2.47
N ASN A 135 18.46 17.98 3.31
CA ASN A 135 17.52 18.51 4.28
C ASN A 135 16.23 18.97 3.58
N SER A 136 15.10 18.52 4.12
CA SER A 136 13.72 18.73 3.66
C SER A 136 13.27 17.91 2.45
N ASP A 137 13.36 16.57 2.49
CA ASP A 137 12.73 15.71 1.47
C ASP A 137 11.24 16.10 1.27
N PRO A 138 10.88 16.76 0.16
CA PRO A 138 9.47 17.03 -0.15
C PRO A 138 8.75 15.70 -0.37
N LEU A 139 7.47 15.67 -0.05
CA LEU A 139 6.65 14.50 -0.41
C LEU A 139 6.67 14.36 -1.95
N PRO A 140 6.82 13.14 -2.49
CA PRO A 140 6.93 12.94 -3.93
C PRO A 140 5.65 13.37 -4.63
N HIS A 141 5.79 13.99 -5.80
CA HIS A 141 4.68 14.28 -6.70
C HIS A 141 4.20 13.03 -7.46
N PHE A 142 2.94 13.03 -7.90
CA PHE A 142 2.25 11.88 -8.48
C PHE A 142 2.88 11.37 -9.80
N PHE A 143 3.52 12.24 -10.56
CA PHE A 143 4.25 11.90 -11.80
C PHE A 143 5.74 11.64 -11.58
N GLU A 144 6.25 11.69 -10.35
CA GLU A 144 7.65 11.32 -10.08
C GLU A 144 7.92 9.84 -10.37
N SER A 145 9.21 9.48 -10.34
CA SER A 145 9.63 8.09 -10.54
C SER A 145 8.93 7.14 -9.57
N LYS A 146 8.48 5.99 -10.08
CA LYS A 146 7.79 4.95 -9.29
C LYS A 146 8.57 4.57 -8.04
N ASP A 147 9.90 4.54 -8.11
CA ASP A 147 10.78 4.18 -7.00
C ASP A 147 10.64 5.14 -5.80
N LEU A 148 10.39 6.44 -6.02
CA LEU A 148 10.16 7.41 -4.95
C LEU A 148 8.75 7.27 -4.35
N ILE A 149 7.76 7.11 -5.23
CA ILE A 149 6.35 7.00 -4.85
C ILE A 149 6.10 5.76 -3.99
N VAL A 150 6.70 4.63 -4.38
CA VAL A 150 6.49 3.31 -3.78
C VAL A 150 6.82 3.26 -2.28
N HIS A 151 7.76 4.08 -1.82
CA HIS A 151 8.17 4.12 -0.41
C HIS A 151 7.48 5.23 0.42
N SER A 152 6.69 6.10 -0.21
CA SER A 152 5.95 7.17 0.49
C SER A 152 4.51 6.78 0.79
N LYS A 153 4.00 7.19 1.95
CA LYS A 153 2.58 7.07 2.30
C LYS A 153 1.72 8.17 1.66
N LEU A 154 2.29 9.36 1.47
CA LEU A 154 1.62 10.53 0.94
C LEU A 154 2.29 10.95 -0.36
N ILE A 155 1.47 11.21 -1.37
CA ILE A 155 1.92 11.61 -2.70
C ILE A 155 1.22 12.93 -3.01
N LEU A 156 1.98 13.97 -3.30
CA LEU A 156 1.40 15.26 -3.69
C LEU A 156 0.86 15.16 -5.11
N ALA A 157 -0.27 15.80 -5.35
CA ALA A 157 -0.82 15.96 -6.68
C ALA A 157 -1.09 17.44 -6.94
N ASP A 158 -0.43 17.95 -7.97
CA ASP A 158 -0.71 19.23 -8.58
C ASP A 158 -1.93 19.15 -9.49
N PHE A 159 -2.30 20.30 -10.03
CA PHE A 159 -3.49 20.43 -10.84
C PHE A 159 -3.52 19.47 -12.04
N GLU A 160 -2.43 19.40 -12.82
CA GLU A 160 -2.33 18.53 -13.99
C GLU A 160 -2.42 17.05 -13.61
N GLU A 161 -1.82 16.70 -12.47
CA GLU A 161 -1.83 15.34 -11.92
C GLU A 161 -3.25 14.94 -11.49
N ILE A 162 -3.98 15.85 -10.82
CA ILE A 162 -5.38 15.63 -10.45
C ILE A 162 -6.26 15.51 -11.70
N LEU A 163 -6.03 16.32 -12.74
CA LEU A 163 -6.74 16.18 -14.01
C LEU A 163 -6.51 14.81 -14.64
N SER A 164 -5.30 14.27 -14.59
CA SER A 164 -5.01 12.94 -15.13
C SER A 164 -5.81 11.84 -14.43
N ILE A 165 -6.03 11.96 -13.11
CA ILE A 165 -6.89 11.06 -12.33
C ILE A 165 -8.34 11.14 -12.84
N VAL A 166 -8.83 12.36 -13.04
CA VAL A 166 -10.18 12.62 -13.55
C VAL A 166 -10.35 12.04 -14.97
N GLU A 167 -9.37 12.21 -15.84
CA GLU A 167 -9.41 11.68 -17.22
C GLU A 167 -9.32 10.15 -17.26
N GLN A 168 -8.56 9.55 -16.34
CA GLN A 168 -8.52 8.10 -16.16
C GLN A 168 -9.89 7.53 -15.79
N GLU A 169 -10.58 8.15 -14.82
CA GLU A 169 -11.93 7.74 -14.41
C GLU A 169 -12.93 7.88 -15.56
N GLN A 170 -12.85 8.99 -16.30
CA GLN A 170 -13.71 9.23 -17.45
C GLN A 170 -13.55 8.12 -18.50
N ARG A 171 -12.30 7.74 -18.81
CA ARG A 171 -12.03 6.68 -19.78
C ARG A 171 -12.59 5.33 -19.34
N GLN A 172 -12.48 5.00 -18.05
CA GLN A 172 -13.03 3.76 -17.48
C GLN A 172 -14.56 3.71 -17.59
N LEU A 173 -15.24 4.82 -17.29
CA LEU A 173 -16.69 4.93 -17.40
C LEU A 173 -17.17 4.86 -18.86
N LEU A 174 -16.50 5.54 -19.79
CA LEU A 174 -16.82 5.49 -21.22
C LEU A 174 -16.62 4.08 -21.78
N LEU A 175 -15.53 3.41 -21.42
CA LEU A 175 -15.29 2.02 -21.81
C LEU A 175 -16.40 1.10 -21.29
N GLN A 176 -16.81 1.25 -20.03
CA GLN A 176 -17.91 0.49 -19.46
C GLN A 176 -19.21 0.72 -20.26
N MET A 177 -19.50 1.98 -20.59
CA MET A 177 -20.66 2.37 -21.39
C MET A 177 -20.66 1.72 -22.79
N GLU A 178 -19.49 1.61 -23.43
CA GLU A 178 -19.33 0.93 -24.72
C GLU A 178 -19.49 -0.58 -24.60
N THR A 179 -18.90 -1.23 -23.59
CA THR A 179 -19.02 -2.69 -23.39
C THR A 179 -20.43 -3.11 -23.02
N ASP A 180 -21.16 -2.29 -22.28
CA ASP A 180 -22.56 -2.55 -21.93
C ASP A 180 -23.49 -2.24 -23.13
N GLY A 181 -23.01 -1.50 -24.14
CA GLY A 181 -23.78 -0.99 -25.30
C GLY A 181 -24.32 -1.99 -26.34
N PRO A 182 -23.57 -3.00 -26.83
CA PRO A 182 -24.05 -3.85 -27.94
C PRO A 182 -25.18 -4.83 -27.56
N ASN A 183 -25.35 -5.15 -26.27
CA ASN A 183 -26.45 -5.98 -25.73
C ASN A 183 -27.30 -5.26 -24.65
N GLY A 184 -26.95 -4.04 -24.23
CA GLY A 184 -27.48 -3.39 -23.03
C GLY A 184 -28.05 -1.99 -23.25
N LEU A 185 -28.61 -1.71 -24.43
CA LEU A 185 -29.37 -0.48 -24.71
C LEU A 185 -30.56 -0.23 -23.74
N ASN A 186 -30.92 -1.22 -22.91
CA ASN A 186 -31.94 -1.14 -21.86
C ASN A 186 -31.41 -1.53 -20.46
N CYS A 187 -30.10 -1.45 -20.22
CA CYS A 187 -29.51 -1.75 -18.91
C CYS A 187 -29.82 -0.58 -17.94
N PRO A 188 -30.56 -0.78 -16.83
CA PRO A 188 -30.85 0.26 -15.84
C PRO A 188 -29.61 0.99 -15.31
N GLU A 189 -28.46 0.33 -15.38
CA GLU A 189 -27.16 0.79 -14.93
C GLU A 189 -26.61 1.98 -15.76
N MET A 190 -27.06 2.17 -17.00
CA MET A 190 -26.57 3.24 -17.90
C MET A 190 -26.81 4.65 -17.35
N ILE A 191 -27.93 4.86 -16.64
CA ILE A 191 -28.26 6.15 -16.04
C ILE A 191 -27.23 6.52 -14.97
N PHE A 192 -26.72 5.53 -14.22
CA PHE A 192 -25.75 5.76 -13.16
C PHE A 192 -24.32 5.92 -13.70
N ILE A 193 -24.01 5.33 -14.85
CA ILE A 193 -22.77 5.62 -15.59
C ILE A 193 -22.81 7.07 -16.08
N GLN A 194 -23.92 7.51 -16.69
CA GLN A 194 -24.08 8.90 -17.12
C GLN A 194 -24.02 9.88 -15.95
N GLN A 195 -24.69 9.57 -14.83
CA GLN A 195 -24.63 10.38 -13.61
C GLN A 195 -23.19 10.52 -13.09
N ALA A 196 -22.39 9.45 -13.13
CA ALA A 196 -20.97 9.51 -12.76
C ALA A 196 -20.16 10.42 -13.69
N LEU A 197 -20.42 10.37 -15.00
CA LEU A 197 -19.79 11.26 -15.99
C LEU A 197 -20.17 12.74 -15.76
N ASP A 198 -21.42 13.03 -15.43
CA ASP A 198 -21.88 14.39 -15.14
C ASP A 198 -21.19 14.96 -13.89
N LEU A 199 -21.14 14.18 -12.80
CA LEU A 199 -20.42 14.55 -11.57
C LEU A 199 -18.91 14.76 -11.84
N LEU A 200 -18.32 13.95 -12.72
CA LEU A 200 -16.93 14.10 -13.14
C LEU A 200 -16.72 15.39 -13.94
N ALA A 201 -17.65 15.75 -14.83
CA ALA A 201 -17.61 16.99 -15.59
C ALA A 201 -17.72 18.22 -14.67
N GLU A 202 -18.57 18.17 -13.64
CA GLU A 202 -18.66 19.20 -12.60
C GLU A 202 -17.33 19.34 -11.84
N ARG A 203 -16.71 18.23 -11.44
CA ARG A 203 -15.38 18.23 -10.81
C ARG A 203 -14.33 18.86 -11.73
N LYS A 204 -14.29 18.48 -13.02
CA LYS A 204 -13.36 19.05 -14.02
C LYS A 204 -13.58 20.56 -14.22
N SER A 205 -14.82 21.01 -14.28
CA SER A 205 -15.16 22.44 -14.37
C SER A 205 -14.69 23.22 -13.13
N SER A 206 -14.90 22.65 -11.94
CA SER A 206 -14.50 23.27 -10.68
C SER A 206 -12.99 23.41 -10.55
N LEU A 207 -12.27 22.36 -10.97
CA LEU A 207 -10.82 22.36 -11.11
C LEU A 207 -10.35 23.48 -12.06
N ASN A 208 -10.90 23.55 -13.28
CA ASN A 208 -10.51 24.58 -14.24
C ASN A 208 -10.80 26.01 -13.75
N LYS A 209 -11.89 26.23 -12.98
CA LYS A 209 -12.16 27.55 -12.36
C LYS A 209 -11.08 27.95 -11.35
N LEU A 210 -10.61 26.99 -10.54
CA LEU A 210 -9.54 27.24 -9.58
C LEU A 210 -8.21 27.56 -10.28
N LEU A 211 -7.93 26.94 -11.43
CA LEU A 211 -6.77 27.33 -12.25
C LEU A 211 -6.86 28.77 -12.73
N VAL A 212 -8.01 29.17 -13.29
CA VAL A 212 -8.17 30.54 -13.81
C VAL A 212 -8.01 31.56 -12.69
N GLN A 213 -8.53 31.27 -11.50
CA GLN A 213 -8.37 32.11 -10.31
C GLN A 213 -6.91 32.18 -9.84
N LYS A 214 -6.19 31.04 -9.78
CA LYS A 214 -4.76 31.01 -9.45
C LYS A 214 -3.90 31.74 -10.47
N GLY A 215 -4.17 31.57 -11.77
CA GLY A 215 -3.48 32.32 -12.82
C GLY A 215 -3.63 33.83 -12.64
N THR A 216 -4.85 34.29 -12.32
CA THR A 216 -5.07 35.72 -12.04
C THR A 216 -4.41 36.21 -10.74
N GLU A 217 -4.27 35.37 -9.72
CA GLU A 217 -3.58 35.72 -8.47
C GLU A 217 -2.05 35.72 -8.64
N GLU A 218 -1.50 34.75 -9.37
CA GLU A 218 -0.07 34.67 -9.72
C GLU A 218 0.33 35.84 -10.64
N ASP A 219 -0.52 36.22 -11.60
CA ASP A 219 -0.32 37.41 -12.43
C ASP A 219 -0.32 38.70 -11.59
N VAL A 220 -1.19 38.81 -10.57
CA VAL A 220 -1.24 39.97 -9.66
C VAL A 220 -0.06 39.97 -8.68
N GLU A 221 0.40 38.81 -8.21
CA GLU A 221 1.56 38.71 -7.32
C GLU A 221 2.88 38.95 -8.07
N GLN A 222 2.98 38.57 -9.35
CA GLN A 222 4.10 38.95 -10.22
C GLN A 222 4.14 40.45 -10.50
N ILE A 223 2.99 41.11 -10.66
CA ILE A 223 2.90 42.57 -10.79
C ILE A 223 3.33 43.28 -9.48
N LEU A 224 2.97 42.72 -8.32
CA LEU A 224 3.34 43.28 -7.01
C LEU A 224 4.81 43.03 -6.61
N LYS A 225 5.43 41.94 -7.08
CA LYS A 225 6.87 41.67 -6.89
C LYS A 225 7.75 42.54 -7.79
N ALA A 226 7.28 42.88 -8.99
CA ALA A 226 7.98 43.78 -9.91
C ALA A 226 8.09 45.23 -9.38
N GLU A 227 7.28 45.65 -8.40
CA GLU A 227 7.33 46.98 -7.79
C GLU A 227 8.21 47.08 -6.53
N LYS A 228 8.82 45.97 -6.06
CA LYS A 228 9.65 45.97 -4.84
C LYS A 228 11.13 45.65 -5.03
N GLU A 229 11.59 45.38 -6.25
CA GLU A 229 13.02 45.23 -6.57
C GLU A 229 13.58 46.51 -7.22
N VAL A 230 13.62 47.60 -6.44
CA VAL A 230 14.56 48.71 -6.68
C VAL A 230 15.19 49.05 -5.33
N PHE A 231 16.51 48.85 -5.23
CA PHE A 231 17.40 48.97 -4.06
C PHE A 231 17.60 47.72 -3.19
N SER A 232 18.60 46.91 -3.54
CA SER A 232 19.92 46.94 -2.87
C SER A 232 20.87 45.90 -3.47
N GLU A 233 21.90 46.36 -4.17
CA GLU A 233 23.13 45.59 -4.44
C GLU A 233 24.01 45.70 -3.18
N ASP A 234 24.45 44.58 -2.61
CA ASP A 234 25.89 44.27 -2.48
C ASP A 234 26.20 42.91 -1.83
N ASN A 235 27.22 42.28 -2.41
CA ASN A 235 28.16 41.26 -1.93
C ASN A 235 27.68 40.04 -1.13
N SER A 236 27.78 38.87 -1.77
CA SER A 236 28.04 37.59 -1.09
C SER A 236 29.44 37.10 -1.45
N GLU A 237 30.31 37.07 -0.45
CA GLU A 237 31.59 36.37 -0.47
C GLU A 237 31.33 34.86 -0.59
N GLN A 238 32.08 34.21 -1.48
CA GLN A 238 32.09 32.76 -1.64
C GLN A 238 32.83 32.14 -0.43
N GLU A 239 32.08 31.60 0.53
CA GLU A 239 32.61 30.58 1.44
C GLU A 239 32.43 29.21 0.77
N GLU A 240 33.51 28.69 0.18
CA GLU A 240 33.68 27.25 -0.05
C GLU A 240 33.64 26.56 1.33
N ARG A 241 32.50 25.95 1.67
CA ARG A 241 32.43 25.06 2.84
C ARG A 241 32.78 23.65 2.41
N GLU A 242 33.95 23.23 2.87
CA GLU A 242 34.47 21.88 2.81
C GLU A 242 33.41 20.84 3.22
N GLU A 243 33.29 19.82 2.37
CA GLU A 243 32.51 18.61 2.58
C GLU A 243 32.91 17.94 3.91
N THR A 244 32.00 17.91 4.87
CA THR A 244 32.11 17.00 6.02
C THR A 244 31.09 15.89 5.85
N PRO A 245 31.48 14.60 6.04
CA PRO A 245 30.56 13.49 5.90
C PRO A 245 29.51 13.60 7.01
N GLU A 246 28.23 13.68 6.62
CA GLU A 246 27.10 13.73 7.53
C GLU A 246 27.20 12.64 8.61
N ASP A 247 26.84 12.97 9.85
CA ASP A 247 26.85 12.07 11.01
C ASP A 247 26.07 10.76 10.75
N THR A 248 26.78 9.75 10.27
CA THR A 248 26.29 8.39 9.98
C THR A 248 25.66 7.72 11.20
N SER A 249 25.97 8.21 12.40
CA SER A 249 25.37 7.79 13.67
C SER A 249 23.89 8.14 13.82
N ASN A 250 23.34 9.02 12.96
CA ASN A 250 21.98 9.52 13.09
C ASN A 250 20.91 8.70 12.32
N PHE A 251 21.30 7.64 11.61
CA PHE A 251 20.39 6.86 10.77
C PHE A 251 20.19 5.43 11.28
N PHE A 252 19.03 4.85 10.99
CA PHE A 252 18.76 3.42 11.08
C PHE A 252 18.77 2.83 9.69
N TYR A 253 19.49 1.72 9.51
CA TYR A 253 19.58 0.99 8.25
C TYR A 253 18.80 -0.32 8.33
N PHE A 254 18.16 -0.71 7.23
CA PHE A 254 17.42 -1.98 7.12
C PHE A 254 17.21 -2.34 5.65
N TYR A 255 16.94 -3.61 5.37
CA TYR A 255 16.60 -4.07 4.02
C TYR A 255 15.09 -4.23 3.86
N GLN A 256 14.54 -3.68 2.79
CA GLN A 256 13.12 -3.75 2.42
C GLN A 256 12.96 -4.24 0.98
N ALA A 257 11.83 -4.87 0.64
CA ALA A 257 11.52 -5.23 -0.74
C ALA A 257 11.52 -4.03 -1.71
N VAL A 258 12.03 -4.25 -2.91
CA VAL A 258 12.21 -3.20 -3.94
C VAL A 258 10.87 -2.66 -4.46
N ASP A 259 9.81 -3.47 -4.38
CA ASP A 259 8.44 -3.09 -4.75
C ASP A 259 7.70 -2.29 -3.68
N GLY A 260 8.39 -1.94 -2.57
CA GLY A 260 7.87 -1.16 -1.44
C GLY A 260 6.90 -1.91 -0.54
N GLN A 261 6.72 -3.22 -0.74
CA GLN A 261 5.99 -4.02 0.23
C GLN A 261 6.65 -3.91 1.62
N ASN A 262 5.85 -4.02 2.68
CA ASN A 262 6.33 -4.03 4.07
C ASN A 262 6.97 -5.39 4.40
N LEU A 263 8.00 -5.77 3.64
CA LEU A 263 8.70 -7.04 3.73
C LEU A 263 10.18 -6.75 4.00
N TYR A 264 10.65 -7.19 5.17
CA TYR A 264 11.94 -6.79 5.73
C TYR A 264 12.87 -7.98 6.00
N LEU A 265 14.18 -7.76 5.90
CA LEU A 265 15.17 -8.81 6.15
C LEU A 265 15.26 -9.18 7.63
N HIS A 266 15.29 -10.48 7.92
CA HIS A 266 15.40 -11.02 9.27
C HIS A 266 16.74 -10.68 9.94
N THR A 267 16.72 -10.56 11.27
CA THR A 267 17.88 -10.13 12.08
C THR A 267 19.09 -11.05 11.99
N VAL A 268 18.88 -12.34 11.72
CA VAL A 268 19.98 -13.30 11.49
C VAL A 268 20.77 -12.93 10.24
N ASN A 269 20.10 -12.63 9.13
CA ASN A 269 20.74 -12.22 7.89
C ASN A 269 21.41 -10.85 8.04
N ASN A 270 20.77 -9.91 8.74
CA ASN A 270 21.40 -8.61 9.06
C ASN A 270 22.70 -8.79 9.85
N ARG A 271 22.73 -9.69 10.86
CA ARG A 271 23.95 -9.98 11.63
C ARG A 271 25.04 -10.64 10.78
N MET A 272 24.68 -11.51 9.85
CA MET A 272 25.64 -12.11 8.90
C MET A 272 26.26 -11.04 8.00
N ILE A 273 25.46 -10.10 7.49
CA ILE A 273 25.96 -8.96 6.67
C ILE A 273 26.86 -8.07 7.53
N GLN A 274 26.46 -7.74 8.75
CA GLN A 274 27.30 -6.96 9.68
C GLN A 274 28.62 -7.67 10.01
N ALA A 275 28.62 -8.99 10.18
CA ALA A 275 29.86 -9.72 10.41
C ALA A 275 30.82 -9.66 9.21
N GLN A 276 30.30 -9.59 7.98
CA GLN A 276 31.09 -9.56 6.75
C GLN A 276 31.60 -8.15 6.42
N PHE A 277 30.76 -7.13 6.56
CA PHE A 277 31.04 -5.75 6.14
C PHE A 277 31.29 -4.79 7.33
N GLY A 278 31.27 -5.31 8.56
CA GLY A 278 31.40 -4.55 9.81
C GLY A 278 30.08 -3.91 10.26
N GLU A 279 29.52 -3.05 9.43
CA GLU A 279 28.25 -2.36 9.70
C GLU A 279 27.24 -2.59 8.56
N LEU A 280 25.95 -2.41 8.88
CA LEU A 280 24.88 -2.71 7.92
C LEU A 280 24.87 -1.74 6.72
N TRP A 281 25.27 -0.49 6.93
CA TRP A 281 25.32 0.52 5.86
C TRP A 281 26.44 0.28 4.83
N LYS A 282 27.46 -0.51 5.19
CA LYS A 282 28.52 -0.96 4.29
C LYS A 282 28.15 -2.23 3.52
N GLY A 283 26.98 -2.80 3.81
CA GLY A 283 26.45 -3.95 3.10
C GLY A 283 26.09 -3.62 1.65
N PRO A 284 25.80 -4.64 0.82
CA PRO A 284 25.40 -4.42 -0.56
C PRO A 284 24.09 -3.63 -0.64
N GLU A 285 23.97 -2.72 -1.61
CA GLU A 285 22.76 -1.91 -1.79
C GLU A 285 21.54 -2.76 -2.15
N MET A 286 21.74 -3.81 -2.94
CA MET A 286 20.70 -4.77 -3.31
C MET A 286 21.15 -6.18 -2.96
N LEU A 287 20.23 -6.98 -2.45
CA LEU A 287 20.44 -8.38 -2.16
C LEU A 287 19.26 -9.21 -2.63
N SER A 288 19.56 -10.37 -3.19
CA SER A 288 18.55 -11.33 -3.63
C SER A 288 18.80 -12.68 -3.00
N GLY A 289 17.72 -13.38 -2.66
CA GLY A 289 17.83 -14.71 -2.10
C GLY A 289 16.47 -15.39 -1.96
N ARG A 290 16.52 -16.70 -1.76
CA ARG A 290 15.34 -17.54 -1.57
C ARG A 290 14.79 -17.42 -0.16
N ILE A 291 13.50 -17.18 -0.02
CA ILE A 291 12.81 -17.07 1.27
C ILE A 291 12.71 -18.46 1.91
N VAL A 292 13.37 -18.65 3.05
CA VAL A 292 13.28 -19.90 3.82
C VAL A 292 12.24 -19.83 4.93
N GLN A 293 12.02 -18.63 5.45
CA GLN A 293 10.99 -18.38 6.45
C GLN A 293 10.39 -17.00 6.24
N LYS A 294 9.07 -16.91 6.39
CA LYS A 294 8.31 -15.67 6.39
C LYS A 294 7.52 -15.62 7.69
N ASP A 295 7.81 -14.63 8.53
CA ASP A 295 7.08 -14.39 9.77
C ASP A 295 6.24 -13.10 9.62
N SER A 296 4.91 -13.23 9.65
CA SER A 296 3.98 -12.10 9.54
C SER A 296 3.66 -11.50 10.90
N PHE A 297 3.72 -10.17 10.99
CA PHE A 297 3.45 -9.42 12.21
C PHE A 297 2.44 -8.29 11.95
N THR A 298 1.75 -7.87 13.01
CA THR A 298 0.96 -6.64 13.02
C THR A 298 1.64 -5.66 13.96
N MET A 299 1.88 -4.43 13.52
CA MET A 299 2.55 -3.41 14.30
C MET A 299 1.72 -3.04 15.53
N ASP A 300 2.31 -3.22 16.70
CA ASP A 300 1.77 -2.77 17.98
C ASP A 300 2.75 -1.80 18.67
N GLU A 301 2.34 -1.19 19.78
CA GLU A 301 3.19 -0.23 20.50
C GLU A 301 4.49 -0.84 21.06
N THR A 302 4.47 -2.13 21.41
CA THR A 302 5.62 -2.83 22.00
C THR A 302 6.66 -3.16 20.94
N LEU A 303 6.22 -3.67 19.80
CA LEU A 303 7.01 -3.93 18.61
C LEU A 303 7.60 -2.64 18.08
N ARG A 304 6.84 -1.55 18.05
CA ARG A 304 7.31 -0.24 17.59
C ARG A 304 8.39 0.38 18.49
N LYS A 305 8.34 0.12 19.80
CA LYS A 305 9.41 0.50 20.74
C LYS A 305 10.67 -0.35 20.55
N ARG A 306 10.51 -1.64 20.24
CA ARG A 306 11.60 -2.60 20.03
C ARG A 306 12.28 -2.44 18.67
N LEU A 307 11.50 -2.37 17.60
CA LEU A 307 11.92 -2.24 16.20
C LEU A 307 11.98 -0.76 15.82
N LYS A 308 12.92 -0.03 16.43
CA LYS A 308 13.05 1.41 16.21
C LYS A 308 13.20 1.75 14.72
N TYR A 309 13.86 0.93 13.91
CA TYR A 309 14.01 1.20 12.48
C TYR A 309 12.67 1.20 11.70
N LEU A 310 11.64 0.49 12.18
CA LEU A 310 10.29 0.41 11.57
C LEU A 310 9.26 1.39 12.16
N GLN A 311 9.68 2.41 12.90
CA GLN A 311 8.74 3.37 13.51
C GLN A 311 7.94 4.22 12.51
N HIS A 312 8.35 4.23 11.24
CA HIS A 312 7.62 4.83 10.12
C HIS A 312 6.33 4.07 9.77
N LEU A 313 6.21 2.81 10.20
CA LEU A 313 4.97 2.05 10.02
C LEU A 313 3.93 2.48 11.06
N PRO A 314 2.67 2.73 10.63
CA PRO A 314 1.56 2.96 11.54
C PRO A 314 1.27 1.76 12.44
N ILE A 315 0.63 2.00 13.59
CA ILE A 315 0.05 0.93 14.41
C ILE A 315 -1.04 0.23 13.60
N THR A 316 -1.22 -1.08 13.83
CA THR A 316 -2.10 -1.99 13.08
C THR A 316 -1.64 -2.30 11.65
N CYS A 317 -0.56 -1.69 11.18
CA CYS A 317 0.04 -2.03 9.89
C CYS A 317 0.59 -3.46 9.91
N GLN A 318 0.26 -4.25 8.89
CA GLN A 318 0.83 -5.58 8.71
C GLN A 318 2.17 -5.49 7.98
N PHE A 319 3.14 -6.28 8.43
CA PHE A 319 4.46 -6.39 7.82
C PHE A 319 5.03 -7.80 8.00
N ASP A 320 5.86 -8.20 7.06
CA ASP A 320 6.52 -9.49 7.04
C ASP A 320 8.02 -9.34 7.29
N VAL A 321 8.58 -10.31 8.01
CA VAL A 321 10.03 -10.45 8.18
C VAL A 321 10.47 -11.75 7.53
N VAL A 322 11.38 -11.66 6.56
CA VAL A 322 11.84 -12.80 5.78
C VAL A 322 13.27 -13.19 6.12
N GLU A 323 13.48 -14.47 6.37
CA GLU A 323 14.79 -15.09 6.39
C GLU A 323 15.10 -15.63 5.00
N ILE A 324 16.23 -15.22 4.41
CA ILE A 324 16.61 -15.62 3.06
C ILE A 324 17.92 -16.41 3.06
N VAL A 325 18.07 -17.27 2.07
CA VAL A 325 19.36 -17.83 1.65
C VAL A 325 19.83 -17.02 0.45
N PHE A 326 21.00 -16.38 0.59
CA PHE A 326 21.58 -15.55 -0.47
C PHE A 326 21.90 -16.39 -1.70
N ASP A 327 21.44 -15.96 -2.89
CA ASP A 327 21.74 -16.67 -4.14
C ASP A 327 23.21 -16.49 -4.56
N THR A 328 23.78 -15.31 -4.26
CA THR A 328 25.20 -15.02 -4.41
C THR A 328 25.91 -15.10 -3.06
N PRO A 329 27.15 -15.61 -3.00
CA PRO A 329 27.92 -15.66 -1.75
C PRO A 329 28.35 -14.26 -1.32
N ILE A 330 27.43 -13.52 -0.71
CA ILE A 330 27.66 -12.20 -0.11
C ILE A 330 28.48 -12.37 1.17
N VAL A 331 28.31 -13.51 1.85
CA VAL A 331 28.92 -13.84 3.15
C VAL A 331 29.99 -14.90 2.95
N SER A 332 31.16 -14.71 3.57
CA SER A 332 32.27 -15.67 3.52
C SER A 332 31.94 -17.00 4.20
N ARG A 333 32.69 -18.06 3.86
CA ARG A 333 32.51 -19.39 4.47
C ARG A 333 32.72 -19.38 5.99
N GLU A 334 33.68 -18.60 6.48
CA GLU A 334 34.00 -18.47 7.91
C GLU A 334 32.80 -17.92 8.70
N ILE A 335 32.09 -16.95 8.14
CA ILE A 335 30.90 -16.39 8.78
C ILE A 335 29.74 -17.37 8.68
N MET A 336 29.56 -18.04 7.55
CA MET A 336 28.56 -19.11 7.43
C MET A 336 28.75 -20.19 8.51
N GLU A 337 30.00 -20.60 8.77
CA GLU A 337 30.34 -21.55 9.84
C GLU A 337 30.03 -21.00 11.24
N THR A 338 30.28 -19.70 11.46
CA THR A 338 29.99 -19.04 12.75
C THR A 338 28.49 -19.03 13.08
N PHE A 339 27.63 -18.86 12.07
CA PHE A 339 26.17 -18.81 12.24
C PHE A 339 25.47 -20.16 12.00
N ASP A 340 26.20 -21.22 11.63
CA ASP A 340 25.66 -22.51 11.22
C ASP A 340 24.80 -23.17 12.31
N GLU A 341 25.24 -23.16 13.57
CA GLU A 341 24.47 -23.72 14.69
C GLU A 341 23.15 -22.97 14.93
N GLU A 342 23.15 -21.64 14.76
CA GLU A 342 21.92 -20.84 14.86
C GLU A 342 20.97 -21.14 13.69
N LEU A 343 21.49 -21.24 12.46
CA LEU A 343 20.71 -21.57 11.26
C LEU A 343 20.12 -22.99 11.35
N LYS A 344 20.88 -23.97 11.84
CA LYS A 344 20.39 -25.34 12.11
C LYS A 344 19.30 -25.35 13.17
N GLN A 345 19.46 -24.61 14.26
CA GLN A 345 18.45 -24.53 15.30
C GLN A 345 17.15 -23.92 14.76
N ARG A 346 17.24 -22.90 13.90
CA ARG A 346 16.08 -22.31 13.21
C ARG A 346 15.46 -23.28 12.23
N ALA A 347 16.25 -24.02 11.46
CA ALA A 347 15.77 -25.08 10.57
C ALA A 347 15.01 -26.18 11.34
N LYS A 348 15.52 -26.59 12.50
CA LYS A 348 14.83 -27.55 13.39
C LYS A 348 13.51 -26.97 13.90
N ASN A 349 13.49 -25.72 14.34
CA ASN A 349 12.27 -25.05 14.79
C ASN A 349 11.23 -24.96 13.66
N ARG A 350 11.65 -24.70 12.41
CA ARG A 350 10.77 -24.74 11.23
C ARG A 350 10.14 -26.12 11.02
N GLN A 351 10.95 -27.18 11.09
CA GLN A 351 10.44 -28.56 10.94
C GLN A 351 9.44 -28.93 12.05
N VAL A 352 9.69 -28.51 13.29
CA VAL A 352 8.78 -28.73 14.41
C VAL A 352 7.45 -27.99 14.16
N ARG A 353 7.49 -26.70 13.83
CA ARG A 353 6.28 -25.91 13.49
C ARG A 353 5.49 -26.55 12.35
N ALA A 354 6.15 -26.92 11.27
CA ALA A 354 5.51 -27.55 10.11
C ALA A 354 4.90 -28.93 10.43
N ARG A 355 5.42 -29.64 11.44
CA ARG A 355 4.84 -30.89 11.94
C ARG A 355 3.62 -30.62 12.80
N GLU A 356 3.70 -29.65 13.72
CA GLU A 356 2.60 -29.25 14.59
C GLU A 356 1.40 -28.71 13.80
N GLU A 357 1.66 -27.91 12.76
CA GLU A 357 0.65 -27.38 11.85
C GLU A 357 -0.08 -28.50 11.11
N ARG A 358 0.65 -29.47 10.51
CA ARG A 358 0.05 -30.66 9.88
C ARG A 358 -0.85 -31.45 10.84
N ILE A 359 -0.41 -31.63 12.08
CA ILE A 359 -1.21 -32.33 13.10
C ILE A 359 -2.48 -31.52 13.42
N ARG A 360 -2.38 -30.19 13.50
CA ARG A 360 -3.52 -29.32 13.77
C ARG A 360 -4.54 -29.32 12.62
N GLU A 361 -4.08 -29.25 11.38
CA GLU A 361 -4.93 -29.33 10.18
C GLU A 361 -5.68 -30.66 10.13
N MET A 362 -5.01 -31.79 10.40
CA MET A 362 -5.64 -33.10 10.46
C MET A 362 -6.80 -33.13 11.48
N LYS A 363 -6.60 -32.54 12.68
CA LYS A 363 -7.65 -32.45 13.71
C LYS A 363 -8.82 -31.56 13.29
N ILE A 364 -8.55 -30.44 12.62
CA ILE A 364 -9.59 -29.53 12.11
C ILE A 364 -10.42 -30.24 11.04
N ASN A 365 -9.76 -30.92 10.09
CA ASN A 365 -10.43 -31.67 9.03
C ASN A 365 -11.27 -32.81 9.60
N GLU A 366 -10.78 -33.53 10.61
CA GLU A 366 -11.55 -34.58 11.28
C GLU A 366 -12.85 -34.04 11.92
N VAL A 367 -12.80 -32.88 12.57
CA VAL A 367 -13.99 -32.22 13.13
C VAL A 367 -14.94 -31.76 12.03
N TYR A 368 -14.40 -31.15 10.97
CA TYR A 368 -15.19 -30.70 9.83
C TYR A 368 -15.90 -31.86 9.14
N ASP A 369 -15.21 -32.98 8.89
CA ASP A 369 -15.78 -34.17 8.26
C ASP A 369 -16.88 -34.83 9.13
N ARG A 370 -16.74 -34.77 10.47
CA ARG A 370 -17.80 -35.18 11.41
C ARG A 370 -19.03 -34.27 11.30
N GLN A 371 -18.84 -32.95 11.26
CA GLN A 371 -19.95 -31.99 11.13
C GLN A 371 -20.67 -32.10 9.78
N MET A 372 -19.92 -32.37 8.70
CA MET A 372 -20.45 -32.52 7.35
C MET A 372 -21.03 -33.93 7.08
N GLY A 373 -21.10 -34.81 8.08
CA GLY A 373 -21.67 -36.15 7.95
C GLY A 373 -20.91 -37.09 7.01
N LYS A 374 -19.69 -36.73 6.59
CA LYS A 374 -18.90 -37.54 5.64
C LYS A 374 -18.46 -38.88 6.22
N MET A 375 -18.31 -38.98 7.54
CA MET A 375 -18.06 -40.27 8.21
C MET A 375 -19.28 -41.20 8.17
N LEU A 376 -20.51 -40.66 8.15
CA LEU A 376 -21.72 -41.46 7.94
C LEU A 376 -21.82 -41.89 6.48
N ALA A 377 -21.52 -40.99 5.52
CA ALA A 377 -21.54 -41.32 4.09
C ALA A 377 -20.54 -42.42 3.69
N GLN A 378 -19.39 -42.54 4.36
CA GLN A 378 -18.46 -43.66 4.16
C GLN A 378 -18.91 -44.97 4.82
N ALA A 379 -19.79 -44.90 5.84
CA ALA A 379 -20.27 -46.06 6.58
C ALA A 379 -21.59 -46.64 6.03
N VAL A 380 -22.31 -45.89 5.19
CA VAL A 380 -23.52 -46.40 4.53
C VAL A 380 -23.22 -46.71 3.07
N ASP A 381 -22.89 -47.97 2.80
CA ASP A 381 -22.80 -48.54 1.44
C ASP A 381 -24.22 -48.77 0.91
N ILE A 382 -24.94 -47.67 0.65
CA ILE A 382 -26.29 -47.73 0.07
C ILE A 382 -26.15 -47.85 -1.44
N ASP A 383 -26.39 -49.05 -1.96
CA ASP A 383 -26.57 -49.25 -3.40
C ASP A 383 -27.94 -48.71 -3.82
N ILE A 384 -27.93 -47.65 -4.63
CA ILE A 384 -29.13 -46.99 -5.15
C ILE A 384 -29.99 -47.94 -6.00
N GLY A 385 -29.42 -49.05 -6.49
CA GLY A 385 -30.14 -50.10 -7.22
C GLY A 385 -30.67 -51.26 -6.37
N SER A 386 -30.41 -51.27 -5.06
CA SER A 386 -30.77 -52.38 -4.17
C SER A 386 -32.25 -52.34 -3.77
N PRO A 387 -33.07 -53.34 -4.16
CA PRO A 387 -34.46 -53.43 -3.71
C PRO A 387 -34.58 -53.82 -2.23
N LYS A 388 -33.47 -54.11 -1.53
CA LYS A 388 -33.44 -54.28 -0.07
C LYS A 388 -33.37 -52.95 0.67
N ASP A 389 -32.59 -52.01 0.15
CA ASP A 389 -32.39 -50.69 0.77
C ASP A 389 -33.51 -49.72 0.36
N PHE A 390 -34.10 -49.94 -0.82
CA PHE A 390 -35.29 -49.24 -1.30
C PHE A 390 -36.35 -50.23 -1.80
N PRO A 391 -37.10 -50.90 -0.90
CA PRO A 391 -38.25 -51.71 -1.31
C PRO A 391 -39.33 -50.81 -1.92
N SER A 392 -39.78 -51.20 -3.11
CA SER A 392 -40.79 -50.52 -3.93
C SER A 392 -42.18 -50.45 -3.31
#